data_AF-M1B8F7-F1
#
_entry.id   AF-M1B8F7-F1
#
_cell.length_a   1.000
_cell.length_b   1.000
_cell.length_c   1.000
_cell.angle_alpha   90.00
_cell.angle_beta   90.00
_cell.angle_gamma   90.00
#
_symmetry.space_group_name_H-M   'P 1'
#
loop_
_entity.id
_entity.type
_entity.pdbx_description
1 polymer ?
#
loop_
_entity_poly.entity_id
_entity_poly.type
_entity_poly.pdbx_seq_one_letter_code
_entity_poly.pdbx_strand_id
1 'polypeptide(L)'
;MAVHKDVSFLACLLVLGLMFLHVSATIDQDRDIINPRLCTRECGNFSYAICPRSEGDPRNPICTTCCAGYKGCHYYSANGTFICEGQSDPRKPNERCSKECDRKIAYSKCPRSEGPTIIKPTGCTTCCTGYKGCYYYGKDNKFVCEGQSDEPKVCTQQCDPKVAYMTCPPESAKRTRICVNCCTAKPGCKLYGHDESLICVGGVKGH
;
A
#
# COMPACT_ATOMS: atom_id res chain seq x y z
N MET A 1 -5.76 43.87 47.97
CA MET A 1 -5.23 42.51 48.20
C MET A 1 -6.31 41.53 47.75
N ALA A 2 -6.17 41.01 46.53
CA ALA A 2 -5.83 39.61 46.25
C ALA A 2 -7.07 38.70 46.22
N VAL A 3 -7.70 38.62 45.04
CA VAL A 3 -8.74 37.62 44.72
C VAL A 3 -8.04 36.43 44.08
N HIS A 4 -7.75 35.41 44.87
CA HIS A 4 -7.30 34.12 44.36
C HIS A 4 -8.53 33.33 43.90
N LYS A 5 -8.60 33.05 42.61
CA LYS A 5 -9.69 32.30 41.98
C LYS A 5 -9.31 30.82 42.04
N ASP A 6 -10.03 30.02 42.83
CA ASP A 6 -9.77 28.59 43.00
C ASP A 6 -9.96 27.86 41.65
N VAL A 7 -8.85 27.64 40.96
CA VAL A 7 -8.80 26.72 39.82
C VAL A 7 -8.94 25.33 40.40
N SER A 8 -10.12 24.74 40.23
CA SER A 8 -10.43 23.39 40.70
C SER A 8 -9.36 22.41 40.20
N PHE A 9 -8.56 21.89 41.13
CA PHE A 9 -7.47 20.95 40.89
C PHE A 9 -7.94 19.72 40.09
N LEU A 10 -9.20 19.32 40.30
CA LEU A 10 -9.86 18.25 39.57
C LEU A 10 -10.01 18.55 38.07
N ALA A 11 -10.25 19.81 37.69
CA ALA A 11 -10.34 20.23 36.30
C ALA A 11 -8.96 20.20 35.63
N CYS A 12 -7.89 20.59 36.33
CA CYS A 12 -6.53 20.46 35.81
C CYS A 12 -6.12 19.00 35.58
N LEU A 13 -6.49 18.09 36.50
CA LEU A 13 -6.23 16.65 36.34
C LEU A 13 -6.99 16.05 35.16
N LEU A 14 -8.24 16.46 34.93
CA LEU A 14 -9.04 16.00 33.78
C LEU A 14 -8.45 16.48 32.44
N VAL A 15 -7.99 17.73 32.37
CA VAL A 15 -7.33 18.26 31.17
C VAL A 15 -5.99 17.55 30.93
N LEU A 16 -5.19 17.34 31.97
CA LEU A 16 -3.94 16.57 31.85
C LEU A 16 -4.21 15.13 31.39
N GLY A 17 -5.21 14.45 31.96
CA GLY A 17 -5.61 13.11 31.56
C GLY A 17 -6.06 13.01 30.10
N LEU A 18 -6.84 13.98 29.60
CA LEU A 18 -7.25 14.06 28.20
C LEU A 18 -6.06 14.33 27.26
N MET A 19 -5.09 15.14 27.68
CA MET A 19 -3.86 15.38 26.91
C MET A 19 -2.99 14.12 26.82
N PHE A 20 -2.82 13.37 27.92
CA PHE A 20 -2.08 12.10 27.91
C PHE A 20 -2.77 11.00 27.08
N LEU A 21 -4.11 10.96 27.07
CA LEU A 21 -4.87 10.05 26.20
C LEU A 21 -4.70 10.38 24.71
N HIS A 22 -4.70 11.67 24.34
CA HIS A 22 -4.44 12.08 22.96
C HIS A 22 -3.00 11.76 22.52
N VAL A 23 -2.02 11.96 23.39
CA VAL A 23 -0.62 11.60 23.10
C VAL A 23 -0.47 10.09 22.90
N SER A 24 -1.13 9.27 23.71
CA SER A 24 -1.06 7.81 23.59
C SER A 24 -1.66 7.28 22.28
N ALA A 25 -2.75 7.89 21.79
CA ALA A 25 -3.37 7.51 20.53
C ALA A 25 -2.53 7.88 19.29
N THR A 26 -1.65 8.89 19.39
CA THR A 26 -0.78 9.31 18.28
C THR A 26 0.51 8.49 18.13
N ILE A 27 0.90 7.71 19.16
CA ILE A 27 2.19 6.98 19.17
C ILE A 27 2.12 5.65 18.40
N ASP A 28 0.94 5.10 18.12
CA ASP A 28 0.83 3.81 17.42
C ASP A 28 1.07 3.90 15.91
N GLN A 29 0.97 5.09 15.31
CA GLN A 29 1.07 5.24 13.85
C GLN A 29 2.49 5.50 13.32
N ASP A 30 3.45 5.82 14.20
CA ASP A 30 4.83 6.19 13.82
C ASP A 30 5.89 5.14 14.25
N ARG A 31 5.44 3.94 14.63
CA ARG A 31 6.30 2.86 15.14
C ARG A 31 7.04 2.07 14.05
N ASP A 32 6.79 2.35 12.76
CA ASP A 32 7.48 1.68 11.65
C ASP A 32 8.81 2.35 11.24
N ILE A 33 9.11 3.57 11.73
CA ILE A 33 10.35 4.28 11.37
C ILE A 33 11.48 4.00 12.37
N ILE A 34 11.17 3.75 13.64
CA ILE A 34 12.18 3.70 14.74
C ILE A 34 12.77 2.29 14.96
N ASN A 35 12.13 1.23 14.46
CA ASN A 35 12.68 -0.13 14.47
C ASN A 35 12.58 -0.74 13.06
N PRO A 36 13.60 -0.55 12.19
CA PRO A 36 13.67 -1.35 10.97
C PRO A 36 13.61 -2.82 11.39
N ARG A 37 12.66 -3.60 10.85
CA ARG A 37 12.58 -5.04 11.12
C ARG A 37 13.92 -5.66 10.72
N LEU A 38 14.72 -5.99 11.72
CA LEU A 38 16.03 -6.61 11.56
C LEU A 38 15.81 -8.08 11.20
N CYS A 39 15.75 -8.37 9.91
CA CYS A 39 15.75 -9.74 9.42
C CYS A 39 17.12 -10.39 9.65
N THR A 40 17.11 -11.68 9.96
CA THR A 40 18.35 -12.47 10.04
C THR A 40 19.01 -12.56 8.67
N ARG A 41 20.32 -12.82 8.64
CA ARG A 41 21.10 -13.03 7.41
C ARG A 41 20.96 -14.45 6.84
N GLU A 42 19.90 -15.15 7.21
CA GLU A 42 19.61 -16.49 6.69
C GLU A 42 19.15 -16.40 5.24
N CYS A 43 19.57 -17.37 4.43
CA CYS A 43 19.12 -17.49 3.05
C CYS A 43 17.92 -18.44 2.99
N GLY A 44 16.75 -17.92 2.60
CA GLY A 44 15.56 -18.74 2.41
C GLY A 44 15.63 -19.61 1.15
N ASN A 45 14.75 -20.61 1.06
CA ASN A 45 14.78 -21.62 0.00
C ASN A 45 13.37 -21.89 -0.56
N PHE A 46 12.64 -20.82 -0.86
CA PHE A 46 11.32 -20.91 -1.49
C PHE A 46 11.41 -21.25 -2.98
N SER A 47 10.30 -21.71 -3.54
CA SER A 47 10.15 -22.04 -4.96
C SER A 47 9.64 -20.84 -5.75
N TYR A 48 8.53 -20.26 -5.30
CA TYR A 48 7.90 -19.10 -5.88
C TYR A 48 7.08 -18.34 -4.82
N ALA A 49 6.61 -17.14 -5.18
CA ALA A 49 5.60 -16.44 -4.41
C ALA A 49 4.49 -15.91 -5.33
N ILE A 50 3.28 -15.82 -4.79
CA ILE A 50 2.11 -15.20 -5.42
C ILE A 50 1.86 -13.85 -4.75
N CYS A 51 1.71 -12.79 -5.52
CA CYS A 51 1.43 -11.46 -5.04
C CYS A 51 0.17 -10.93 -5.74
N PRO A 52 -1.02 -10.95 -5.12
CA PRO A 52 -2.20 -10.34 -5.71
C PRO A 52 -1.95 -8.85 -5.98
N ARG A 53 -2.04 -8.44 -7.25
CA ARG A 53 -1.87 -7.05 -7.69
C ARG A 53 -2.96 -6.63 -8.68
N SER A 54 -3.20 -5.34 -8.74
CA SER A 54 -3.98 -4.74 -9.82
C SER A 54 -3.27 -4.98 -11.15
N GLU A 55 -3.96 -5.59 -12.10
CA GLU A 55 -3.42 -5.93 -13.42
C GLU A 55 -4.42 -5.51 -14.51
N GLY A 56 -3.89 -5.25 -15.70
CA GLY A 56 -4.67 -4.90 -16.88
C GLY A 56 -5.17 -3.47 -16.89
N ASP A 57 -5.72 -3.10 -18.04
CA ASP A 57 -6.41 -1.84 -18.25
C ASP A 57 -7.52 -2.05 -19.30
N PRO A 58 -8.44 -1.08 -19.49
CA PRO A 58 -9.52 -1.20 -20.49
C PRO A 58 -9.07 -1.52 -21.93
N ARG A 59 -7.85 -1.16 -22.32
CA ARG A 59 -7.29 -1.39 -23.66
C ARG A 59 -6.47 -2.68 -23.73
N ASN A 60 -5.87 -3.10 -22.63
CA ASN A 60 -5.09 -4.33 -22.51
C ASN A 60 -5.72 -5.26 -21.45
N PRO A 61 -6.76 -6.04 -21.82
CA PRO A 61 -7.48 -6.86 -20.86
C PRO A 61 -6.65 -8.05 -20.38
N ILE A 62 -6.80 -8.41 -19.10
CA ILE A 62 -6.18 -9.61 -18.51
C ILE A 62 -6.99 -10.87 -18.79
N CYS A 63 -6.31 -11.99 -18.96
CA CYS A 63 -6.95 -13.31 -18.97
C CYS A 63 -7.10 -13.84 -17.55
N THR A 64 -8.31 -13.81 -17.01
CA THR A 64 -8.63 -14.39 -15.71
C THR A 64 -10.10 -14.77 -15.63
N THR A 65 -10.51 -15.35 -14.50
CA THR A 65 -11.91 -15.63 -14.15
C THR A 65 -12.14 -15.23 -12.69
N CYS A 66 -13.38 -15.07 -12.26
CA CYS A 66 -13.69 -14.85 -10.85
C CYS A 66 -13.18 -16.00 -9.95
N CYS A 67 -13.18 -17.24 -10.48
CA CYS A 67 -12.68 -18.42 -9.77
C CYS A 67 -11.18 -18.33 -9.48
N ALA A 68 -10.38 -17.95 -10.49
CA ALA A 68 -8.93 -17.86 -10.39
C ALA A 68 -8.47 -16.54 -9.75
N GLY A 69 -9.28 -15.50 -9.85
CA GLY A 69 -9.01 -14.19 -9.27
C GLY A 69 -8.89 -14.24 -7.75
N TYR A 70 -8.07 -13.36 -7.17
CA TYR A 70 -7.75 -13.41 -5.74
C TYR A 70 -8.81 -12.71 -4.88
N LYS A 71 -9.09 -13.29 -3.71
CA LYS A 71 -9.90 -12.64 -2.68
C LYS A 71 -9.31 -11.30 -2.27
N GLY A 72 -10.17 -10.32 -2.01
CA GLY A 72 -9.78 -8.92 -1.77
C GLY A 72 -9.43 -8.12 -3.03
N CYS A 73 -9.42 -8.75 -4.21
CA CYS A 73 -9.31 -8.06 -5.49
C CYS A 73 -10.66 -8.00 -6.19
N HIS A 74 -10.97 -6.84 -6.76
CA HIS A 74 -12.18 -6.60 -7.53
C HIS A 74 -11.87 -6.59 -9.03
N TYR A 75 -12.71 -7.25 -9.82
CA TYR A 75 -12.54 -7.39 -11.26
C TYR A 75 -13.62 -6.60 -12.01
N TYR A 76 -13.21 -5.91 -13.07
CA TYR A 76 -14.02 -4.96 -13.81
C TYR A 76 -13.95 -5.21 -15.31
N SER A 77 -15.01 -4.83 -16.01
CA SER A 77 -15.03 -4.80 -17.48
C SER A 77 -14.32 -3.56 -18.04
N ALA A 78 -14.12 -3.54 -19.36
CA ALA A 78 -13.42 -2.45 -20.04
C ALA A 78 -14.11 -1.08 -19.88
N ASN A 79 -15.44 -1.05 -19.72
CA ASN A 79 -16.20 0.16 -19.42
C ASN A 79 -16.23 0.53 -17.91
N GLY A 80 -15.58 -0.26 -17.05
CA GLY A 80 -15.51 -0.02 -15.60
C GLY A 80 -16.67 -0.58 -14.78
N THR A 81 -17.55 -1.40 -15.35
CA THR A 81 -18.57 -2.11 -14.57
C THR A 81 -17.93 -3.17 -13.68
N PHE A 82 -18.30 -3.20 -12.40
CA PHE A 82 -17.88 -4.24 -11.47
C PHE A 82 -18.48 -5.59 -11.84
N ILE A 83 -17.66 -6.64 -11.88
CA ILE A 83 -18.06 -8.00 -12.24
C ILE A 83 -18.10 -8.90 -11.02
N CYS A 84 -16.99 -9.00 -10.29
CA CYS A 84 -16.88 -9.87 -9.13
C CYS A 84 -15.69 -9.52 -8.24
N GLU A 85 -15.75 -9.97 -6.99
CA GLU A 85 -14.56 -10.18 -6.17
C GLU A 85 -13.97 -11.56 -6.48
N GLY A 86 -12.64 -11.67 -6.52
CA GLY A 86 -11.96 -12.94 -6.75
C GLY A 86 -12.25 -13.98 -5.65
N GLN A 87 -12.26 -15.25 -6.03
CA GLN A 87 -12.63 -16.37 -5.15
C GLN A 87 -11.44 -17.20 -4.66
N SER A 88 -10.28 -17.04 -5.29
CA SER A 88 -9.05 -17.78 -4.99
C SER A 88 -8.36 -17.20 -3.75
N ASP A 89 -8.13 -18.03 -2.73
CA ASP A 89 -7.30 -17.65 -1.60
C ASP A 89 -5.82 -17.78 -2.02
N PRO A 90 -5.01 -16.72 -1.97
CA PRO A 90 -3.61 -16.80 -2.39
C PRO A 90 -2.74 -17.68 -1.48
N ARG A 91 -3.22 -18.12 -0.31
CA ARG A 91 -2.58 -19.12 0.57
C ARG A 91 -2.95 -20.56 0.18
N LYS A 92 -4.07 -20.72 -0.53
CA LYS A 92 -4.57 -22.01 -1.03
C LYS A 92 -5.35 -21.76 -2.33
N PRO A 93 -4.66 -21.58 -3.46
CA PRO A 93 -5.29 -21.19 -4.72
C PRO A 93 -6.27 -22.25 -5.18
N ASN A 94 -7.32 -21.83 -5.87
CA ASN A 94 -8.28 -22.75 -6.45
C ASN A 94 -7.60 -23.59 -7.55
N GLU A 95 -7.41 -24.88 -7.28
CA GLU A 95 -6.75 -25.80 -8.23
C GLU A 95 -7.63 -26.14 -9.45
N ARG A 96 -8.95 -25.97 -9.32
CA ARG A 96 -9.94 -26.32 -10.35
C ARG A 96 -10.72 -25.09 -10.79
N CYS A 97 -10.08 -24.22 -11.55
CA CYS A 97 -10.76 -23.17 -12.30
C CYS A 97 -10.66 -23.45 -13.80
N SER A 98 -11.64 -22.97 -14.57
CA SER A 98 -11.52 -22.96 -16.03
C SER A 98 -10.30 -22.15 -16.43
N LYS A 99 -9.55 -22.65 -17.42
CA LYS A 99 -8.46 -21.92 -18.08
C LYS A 99 -8.97 -20.98 -19.17
N GLU A 100 -10.26 -21.03 -19.47
CA GLU A 100 -10.89 -20.10 -20.41
C GLU A 100 -11.02 -18.71 -19.77
N CYS A 101 -10.52 -17.69 -20.45
CA CYS A 101 -10.59 -16.31 -19.97
C CYS A 101 -12.05 -15.83 -19.96
N ASP A 102 -12.50 -15.19 -18.88
CA ASP A 102 -13.79 -14.50 -18.87
C ASP A 102 -13.67 -13.20 -19.66
N ARG A 103 -14.25 -13.18 -20.87
CA ARG A 103 -14.21 -12.02 -21.78
C ARG A 103 -14.87 -10.76 -21.23
N LYS A 104 -15.63 -10.87 -20.14
CA LYS A 104 -16.21 -9.70 -19.48
C LYS A 104 -15.15 -8.95 -18.67
N ILE A 105 -14.15 -9.65 -18.13
CA ILE A 105 -13.11 -9.07 -17.28
C ILE A 105 -12.03 -8.42 -18.16
N ALA A 106 -11.71 -7.16 -17.87
CA ALA A 106 -10.63 -6.42 -18.50
C ALA A 106 -9.49 -6.12 -17.51
N TYR A 107 -9.80 -5.70 -16.28
CA TYR A 107 -8.77 -5.35 -15.32
C TYR A 107 -9.18 -5.67 -13.88
N SER A 108 -8.20 -5.74 -12.99
CA SER A 108 -8.40 -5.95 -11.56
C SER A 108 -7.93 -4.74 -10.75
N LYS A 109 -8.56 -4.52 -9.60
CA LYS A 109 -8.08 -3.63 -8.55
C LYS A 109 -7.88 -4.42 -7.26
N CYS A 110 -6.64 -4.50 -6.81
CA CYS A 110 -6.24 -5.13 -5.56
C CYS A 110 -5.73 -4.07 -4.57
N PRO A 111 -5.57 -4.40 -3.28
CA PRO A 111 -5.01 -3.47 -2.29
C PRO A 111 -3.58 -2.98 -2.59
N ARG A 112 -2.89 -3.66 -3.50
CA ARG A 112 -1.54 -3.32 -3.98
C ARG A 112 -1.53 -3.39 -5.51
N SER A 113 -0.83 -2.47 -6.15
CA SER A 113 -0.73 -2.39 -7.62
C SER A 113 0.71 -2.50 -8.14
N GLU A 114 1.71 -2.27 -7.28
CA GLU A 114 3.12 -2.26 -7.67
C GLU A 114 3.76 -3.65 -7.54
N GLY A 115 4.75 -3.94 -8.39
CA GLY A 115 5.54 -5.17 -8.33
C GLY A 115 4.97 -6.35 -9.15
N PRO A 116 5.73 -7.45 -9.23
CA PRO A 116 5.32 -8.63 -9.99
C PRO A 116 4.22 -9.42 -9.29
N THR A 117 3.33 -10.05 -10.06
CA THR A 117 2.27 -10.93 -9.51
C THR A 117 2.76 -12.32 -9.15
N ILE A 118 3.88 -12.75 -9.76
CA ILE A 118 4.59 -13.99 -9.42
C ILE A 118 6.07 -13.68 -9.27
N ILE A 119 6.66 -14.10 -8.14
CA ILE A 119 8.10 -14.02 -7.90
C ILE A 119 8.70 -15.41 -8.10
N LYS A 120 9.52 -15.59 -9.14
CA LYS A 120 10.26 -16.83 -9.40
C LYS A 120 11.51 -16.54 -10.26
N PRO A 121 12.72 -17.01 -9.85
CA PRO A 121 13.03 -17.65 -8.57
C PRO A 121 12.98 -16.65 -7.41
N THR A 122 12.84 -17.13 -6.18
CA THR A 122 12.79 -16.28 -4.97
C THR A 122 14.16 -15.91 -4.40
N GLY A 123 15.26 -16.51 -4.92
CA GLY A 123 16.60 -16.31 -4.37
C GLY A 123 16.68 -16.64 -2.88
N CYS A 124 17.40 -15.83 -2.10
CA CYS A 124 17.53 -15.95 -0.64
C CYS A 124 16.37 -15.35 0.17
N THR A 125 15.22 -15.10 -0.44
CA THR A 125 14.08 -14.49 0.27
C THR A 125 13.60 -15.40 1.41
N THR A 126 13.43 -14.83 2.61
CA THR A 126 12.84 -15.47 3.80
C THR A 126 11.46 -14.88 4.06
N CYS A 127 10.71 -15.41 5.02
CA CYS A 127 9.44 -14.81 5.43
C CYS A 127 9.62 -13.36 5.90
N CYS A 128 10.75 -13.06 6.56
CA CYS A 128 11.04 -11.74 7.06
C CYS A 128 11.31 -10.75 5.92
N THR A 129 12.15 -11.12 4.96
CA THR A 129 12.54 -10.25 3.83
C THR A 129 11.52 -10.23 2.69
N GLY A 130 10.62 -11.23 2.64
CA GLY A 130 9.54 -11.28 1.67
C GLY A 130 8.53 -10.14 1.85
N TYR A 131 7.83 -9.78 0.77
CA TYR A 131 6.96 -8.60 0.79
C TYR A 131 5.57 -8.88 1.38
N LYS A 132 5.06 -7.94 2.19
CA LYS A 132 3.68 -7.98 2.70
C LYS A 132 2.66 -8.07 1.54
N GLY A 133 1.70 -8.98 1.66
CA GLY A 133 0.76 -9.28 0.58
C GLY A 133 1.37 -10.10 -0.57
N CYS A 134 2.52 -10.75 -0.35
CA CYS A 134 3.04 -11.83 -1.18
C CYS A 134 3.11 -13.12 -0.36
N TYR A 135 2.69 -14.23 -0.96
CA TYR A 135 2.49 -15.53 -0.33
C TYR A 135 3.51 -16.52 -0.90
N TYR A 136 4.46 -16.92 -0.06
CA TYR A 136 5.63 -17.72 -0.45
C TYR A 136 5.37 -19.21 -0.30
N TYR A 137 5.82 -19.97 -1.30
CA TYR A 137 5.61 -21.41 -1.40
C TYR A 137 6.93 -22.18 -1.36
N GLY A 138 6.92 -23.30 -0.64
CA GLY A 138 8.01 -24.26 -0.59
C GLY A 138 8.18 -25.01 -1.91
N LYS A 139 9.24 -25.82 -2.00
CA LYS A 139 9.49 -26.69 -3.18
C LYS A 139 8.44 -27.78 -3.37
N ASP A 140 7.70 -28.10 -2.31
CA ASP A 140 6.58 -29.04 -2.29
C ASP A 140 5.23 -28.39 -2.65
N ASN A 141 5.24 -27.16 -3.19
CA ASN A 141 4.06 -26.36 -3.52
C ASN A 141 3.14 -26.08 -2.32
N LYS A 142 3.64 -26.16 -1.09
CA LYS A 142 2.87 -25.77 0.09
C LYS A 142 3.16 -24.32 0.47
N PHE A 143 2.10 -23.62 0.87
CA PHE A 143 2.22 -22.28 1.43
C PHE A 143 3.06 -22.33 2.71
N VAL A 144 4.03 -21.44 2.82
CA VAL A 144 4.92 -21.34 3.98
C VAL A 144 4.58 -20.11 4.80
N CYS A 145 4.55 -18.93 4.18
CA CYS A 145 4.31 -17.68 4.88
C CYS A 145 3.90 -16.55 3.94
N GLU A 146 3.25 -15.55 4.52
CA GLU A 146 3.13 -14.22 3.91
C GLU A 146 4.36 -13.39 4.30
N GLY A 147 4.88 -12.62 3.34
CA GLY A 147 6.04 -11.76 3.58
C GLY A 147 5.78 -10.68 4.63
N GLN A 148 6.84 -10.22 5.27
CA GLN A 148 6.78 -9.31 6.41
C GLN A 148 7.46 -7.96 6.18
N SER A 149 8.24 -7.83 5.11
CA SER A 149 8.89 -6.58 4.71
C SER A 149 8.00 -5.74 3.81
N ASP A 150 8.18 -4.45 3.88
CA ASP A 150 7.53 -3.54 2.94
C ASP A 150 8.24 -3.60 1.59
N GLU A 151 7.44 -3.70 0.53
CA GLU A 151 7.94 -3.68 -0.83
C GLU A 151 8.49 -2.29 -1.15
N PRO A 152 9.73 -2.19 -1.66
CA PRO A 152 10.29 -0.91 -2.05
C PRO A 152 9.49 -0.32 -3.22
N LYS A 153 9.02 0.92 -3.05
CA LYS A 153 8.42 1.67 -4.16
C LYS A 153 9.51 2.05 -5.15
N VAL A 154 9.44 1.53 -6.37
CA VAL A 154 10.34 1.92 -7.45
C VAL A 154 9.67 3.04 -8.24
N CYS A 155 10.05 4.27 -7.94
CA CYS A 155 9.53 5.44 -8.60
C CYS A 155 10.42 5.84 -9.78
N THR A 156 9.82 6.19 -10.92
CA THR A 156 10.56 6.86 -11.99
C THR A 156 11.03 8.22 -11.48
N GLN A 157 12.22 8.64 -11.91
CA GLN A 157 12.74 9.98 -11.62
C GLN A 157 12.22 11.04 -12.60
N GLN A 158 11.25 10.67 -13.44
CA GLN A 158 10.65 11.58 -14.40
C GLN A 158 9.69 12.54 -13.67
N CYS A 159 9.89 13.85 -13.86
CA CYS A 159 8.99 14.86 -13.31
C CYS A 159 7.62 14.75 -13.98
N ASP A 160 6.55 14.92 -13.21
CA ASP A 160 5.21 15.06 -13.79
C ASP A 160 5.03 16.51 -14.28
N PRO A 161 4.89 16.75 -15.60
CA PRO A 161 4.77 18.10 -16.15
C PRO A 161 3.49 18.82 -15.73
N LYS A 162 2.50 18.09 -15.18
CA LYS A 162 1.27 18.70 -14.66
C LYS A 162 1.50 19.37 -13.31
N VAL A 163 2.55 18.99 -12.58
CA VAL A 163 2.83 19.50 -11.24
C VAL A 163 3.43 20.90 -11.33
N ALA A 164 2.69 21.89 -10.84
CA ALA A 164 3.13 23.28 -10.77
C ALA A 164 3.88 23.60 -9.48
N TYR A 165 3.37 23.12 -8.34
CA TYR A 165 3.96 23.32 -7.03
C TYR A 165 3.57 22.23 -6.05
N MET A 166 4.27 22.17 -4.91
CA MET A 166 3.92 21.28 -3.80
C MET A 166 3.93 22.02 -2.46
N THR A 167 3.22 21.46 -1.48
CA THR A 167 3.24 21.88 -0.07
C THR A 167 3.49 20.66 0.80
N CYS A 168 4.38 20.74 1.79
CA CYS A 168 4.76 19.60 2.63
C CYS A 168 4.66 19.93 4.12
N PRO A 169 4.07 19.09 4.98
CA PRO A 169 4.11 19.30 6.42
C PRO A 169 5.55 19.36 6.97
N PRO A 170 5.80 20.13 8.04
CA PRO A 170 4.87 21.05 8.72
C PRO A 170 4.71 22.40 8.01
N GLU A 171 5.63 22.75 7.12
CA GLU A 171 5.66 24.03 6.42
C GLU A 171 4.80 24.00 5.15
N SER A 172 3.56 24.48 5.24
CA SER A 172 2.63 24.57 4.10
C SER A 172 3.02 25.64 3.05
N ALA A 173 4.30 26.01 2.97
CA ALA A 173 4.82 26.94 1.98
C ALA A 173 4.79 26.31 0.58
N LYS A 174 4.35 27.10 -0.41
CA LYS A 174 4.35 26.68 -1.82
C LYS A 174 5.78 26.60 -2.32
N ARG A 175 6.21 25.40 -2.71
CA ARG A 175 7.50 25.16 -3.36
C ARG A 175 7.28 25.03 -4.87
N THR A 176 7.74 26.03 -5.61
CA THR A 176 7.72 26.08 -7.09
C THR A 176 9.05 25.59 -7.68
N ARG A 177 9.09 25.23 -8.97
CA ARG A 177 10.28 24.71 -9.67
C ARG A 177 10.79 23.38 -9.09
N ILE A 178 9.87 22.45 -8.92
CA ILE A 178 10.12 21.11 -8.37
C ILE A 178 10.10 20.08 -9.49
N CYS A 179 11.04 19.14 -9.47
CA CYS A 179 10.95 17.93 -10.28
C CYS A 179 10.51 16.80 -9.36
N VAL A 180 9.21 16.56 -9.31
CA VAL A 180 8.61 15.48 -8.53
C VAL A 180 7.45 14.88 -9.30
N ASN A 181 7.11 13.65 -8.96
CA ASN A 181 5.86 13.02 -9.33
C ASN A 181 5.21 12.47 -8.06
N CYS A 182 4.00 11.95 -8.18
CA CYS A 182 3.26 11.41 -7.03
C CYS A 182 3.99 10.27 -6.31
N CYS A 183 4.83 9.51 -7.02
CA CYS A 183 5.58 8.41 -6.44
C CYS A 183 6.79 8.93 -5.65
N THR A 184 7.55 9.88 -6.19
CA THR A 184 8.75 10.45 -5.55
C THR A 184 8.45 11.49 -4.46
N ALA A 185 7.22 12.00 -4.43
CA ALA A 185 6.78 12.95 -3.42
C ALA A 185 6.86 12.35 -2.00
N LYS A 186 7.48 13.09 -1.07
CA LYS A 186 7.60 12.66 0.32
C LYS A 186 6.21 12.46 0.96
N PRO A 187 6.06 11.52 1.90
CA PRO A 187 4.82 11.32 2.64
C PRO A 187 4.23 12.62 3.18
N GLY A 188 2.93 12.83 2.91
CA GLY A 188 2.19 14.02 3.34
C GLY A 188 2.35 15.26 2.46
N CYS A 189 3.29 15.27 1.50
CA CYS A 189 3.40 16.37 0.54
C CYS A 189 2.26 16.35 -0.47
N LYS A 190 1.54 17.47 -0.62
CA LYS A 190 0.48 17.63 -1.62
C LYS A 190 1.06 18.27 -2.88
N LEU A 191 0.83 17.65 -4.03
CA LEU A 191 1.24 18.15 -5.35
C LEU A 191 0.03 18.76 -6.04
N TYR A 192 0.19 19.97 -6.59
CA TYR A 192 -0.88 20.73 -7.23
C TYR A 192 -0.57 21.06 -8.68
N GLY A 193 -1.63 21.13 -9.48
CA GLY A 193 -1.59 21.57 -10.87
C GLY A 193 -1.51 23.08 -11.01
N HIS A 194 -1.32 23.53 -12.26
CA HIS A 194 -1.36 24.95 -12.62
C HIS A 194 -2.75 25.57 -12.43
N ASP A 195 -3.79 24.75 -12.44
CA ASP A 195 -5.20 25.08 -12.17
C ASP A 195 -5.55 25.02 -10.67
N GLU A 196 -4.53 24.91 -9.80
CA GLU A 196 -4.66 24.73 -8.35
C GLU A 196 -5.33 23.42 -7.92
N SER A 197 -5.58 22.48 -8.84
CA SER A 197 -6.14 21.17 -8.51
C SER A 197 -5.15 20.31 -7.74
N LEU A 198 -5.63 19.53 -6.76
CA LEU A 198 -4.82 18.54 -6.07
C LEU A 198 -4.59 17.35 -7.01
N ILE A 199 -3.34 17.12 -7.39
CA ILE A 199 -2.96 15.97 -8.22
C ILE A 199 -2.85 14.72 -7.34
N CYS A 200 -2.12 14.82 -6.23
CA CYS A 200 -1.92 13.70 -5.32
C CYS A 200 -1.30 14.14 -3.98
N VAL A 201 -1.31 13.21 -3.02
CA VAL A 201 -0.57 13.32 -1.76
C VAL A 201 0.53 12.27 -1.76
N GLY A 202 1.78 12.72 -1.69
CA GLY A 202 2.97 11.88 -1.60
C GLY A 202 2.85 10.90 -0.45
N GLY A 203 3.35 9.68 -0.67
CA GLY A 203 3.30 8.57 0.28
C GLY A 203 1.94 7.88 0.44
N VAL A 204 0.82 8.48 0.03
CA VAL A 204 -0.50 7.82 0.10
C VAL A 204 -0.62 6.87 -1.08
N LYS A 205 -0.79 5.57 -0.79
CA LYS A 205 -1.09 4.55 -1.81
C LYS A 205 -2.38 4.98 -2.53
N GLY A 206 -2.32 5.13 -3.85
CA GLY A 206 -3.51 5.37 -4.65
C GLY A 206 -4.52 4.24 -4.43
N HIS A 207 -5.77 4.62 -4.12
CA HIS A 207 -6.90 3.72 -4.00
C HIS A 207 -7.40 3.23 -5.37
#